data_AF-W8U579-F1
#
_entry.id   AF-W8U579-F1
#
_cell.length_a   1.000
_cell.length_b   1.000
_cell.length_c   1.000
_cell.angle_alpha   90.00
_cell.angle_beta   90.00
_cell.angle_gamma   90.00
#
_symmetry.space_group_name_H-M   'P 1'
#
loop_
_entity.id
_entity.type
_entity.pdbx_description
1 polymer ?
#
loop_
_entity_poly.entity_id
_entity_poly.type
_entity_poly.pdbx_seq_one_letter_code
_entity_poly.pdbx_strand_id
1 'polypeptide(L)'
;MAVLALPVDQRVIDIDSRRFASIEKALVELITNSDDSYSRLEREGLEVSGKISISYERHQNGAIIAVTDEAEGMDYERIRKVLSYGGAHSLMAQGEAGGRGYFGRGMKQAIYGLGYGWIKSLHDGRYARVDLFRTEDGGYMYDDWDGDRPSEDDDYDRLKIRKGCNGTHITIIVENPQTSIPYFSSLVAAITNNIYLRDVLQRRSVELTNLNVTGKKRASLLLKYEEPESETIIGPNAGGAFLYEGAEYDFTLTLKKAENAELVLKGDERTSGLLVISDTAVFDCQFFHFENQLGTEYLHGVVECPGLAQMLVKGHPIIGDERAGLNIKEPFVAAFADAVSDMIAEAVRKEQQRLSHIDHATTSRRTQMMIEHVLQRMNKIAVEELGIILPPGPGSGRYGPFDTGRPAVLRFSTPFYYRKVNHSFHAAMIVDLSQLMEQEILTFEYQLPESIKAEPYLEDMTVADLPENGRFEWTITGSEIGAKGRLGVTSGPYSAFCEIVIAESASGKGYGHPSGKPPAPWNMDNSVDMFRGYELRNLNNDIERAVYSPEERLILINTEAPTVRLYVNGQGHFKDGARLLLAELLLDVITDELARRYVDRTTQKGHRGAYRQAKQDLIRRYGVEIHSILLGS
;
A
#
# COMPACT_ATOMS: atom_id res chain seq x y z
N MET A 1 -7.26 -9.10 -42.79
CA MET A 1 -6.89 -8.55 -41.48
C MET A 1 -5.99 -7.38 -41.78
N ALA A 2 -6.27 -6.21 -41.20
CA ALA A 2 -5.48 -5.01 -41.45
C ALA A 2 -4.74 -4.61 -40.17
N VAL A 3 -3.41 -4.72 -40.20
CA VAL A 3 -2.56 -4.10 -39.17
C VAL A 3 -2.37 -2.64 -39.54
N LEU A 4 -2.81 -1.75 -38.66
CA LEU A 4 -2.86 -0.31 -38.90
C LEU A 4 -2.13 0.43 -37.78
N ALA A 5 -1.47 1.54 -38.15
CA ALA A 5 -0.93 2.45 -37.16
C ALA A 5 -2.07 3.12 -36.39
N LEU A 6 -1.89 3.28 -35.07
CA LEU A 6 -2.85 4.00 -34.25
C LEU A 6 -3.03 5.42 -34.84
N PRO A 7 -4.26 5.85 -35.17
CA PRO A 7 -4.50 7.09 -35.89
C PRO A 7 -4.51 8.30 -34.95
N VAL A 8 -3.42 8.45 -34.19
CA VAL A 8 -3.11 9.52 -33.24
C VAL A 8 -1.62 9.88 -33.39
N ASP A 9 -1.21 11.11 -33.05
CA ASP A 9 0.21 11.46 -32.99
C ASP A 9 0.93 10.49 -32.03
N GLN A 10 1.89 9.73 -32.58
CA GLN A 10 2.61 8.68 -31.89
C GLN A 10 3.35 9.21 -30.64
N ARG A 11 3.74 10.49 -30.63
CA ARG A 11 4.39 11.14 -29.47
C ARG A 11 3.41 11.41 -28.34
N VAL A 12 2.17 11.77 -28.67
CA VAL A 12 1.11 12.02 -27.67
C VAL A 12 0.77 10.72 -26.96
N ILE A 13 0.55 9.65 -27.72
CA ILE A 13 0.27 8.34 -27.12
C ILE A 13 1.48 7.79 -26.34
N ASP A 14 2.72 8.02 -26.78
CA ASP A 14 3.91 7.60 -26.02
C ASP A 14 4.03 8.31 -24.68
N ILE A 15 3.85 9.63 -24.63
CA ILE A 15 3.85 10.40 -23.37
C ILE A 15 2.74 9.91 -22.44
N ASP A 16 1.53 9.73 -22.98
CA ASP A 16 0.38 9.32 -22.17
C ASP A 16 0.49 7.87 -21.69
N SER A 17 0.91 6.92 -22.55
CA SER A 17 1.06 5.51 -22.17
C SER A 17 2.11 5.30 -21.09
N ARG A 18 3.22 6.05 -21.09
CA ARG A 18 4.21 6.00 -20.00
C ARG A 18 3.61 6.40 -18.64
N ARG A 19 2.61 7.29 -18.64
CA ARG A 19 1.90 7.72 -17.42
C ARG A 19 0.92 6.66 -16.89
N PHE A 20 0.59 5.66 -17.71
CA PHE A 20 -0.30 4.53 -17.41
C PHE A 20 0.46 3.22 -17.11
N ALA A 21 1.76 3.27 -16.79
CA ALA A 21 2.56 2.11 -16.39
C ALA A 21 2.28 1.62 -14.94
N SER A 22 1.00 1.53 -14.54
CA SER A 22 0.53 0.96 -13.27
C SER A 22 -0.72 0.13 -13.51
N ILE A 23 -0.73 -1.07 -12.93
CA ILE A 23 -1.88 -1.98 -12.97
C ILE A 23 -3.09 -1.34 -12.29
N GLU A 24 -2.91 -0.64 -11.17
CA GLU A 24 -4.01 0.00 -10.45
C GLU A 24 -4.67 1.07 -11.31
N LYS A 25 -3.88 1.95 -11.94
CA LYS A 25 -4.41 2.99 -12.83
C LYS A 25 -5.18 2.41 -14.01
N ALA A 26 -4.67 1.34 -14.62
CA ALA A 26 -5.36 0.67 -15.70
C ALA A 26 -6.72 0.12 -15.24
N LEU A 27 -6.77 -0.55 -14.10
CA LEU A 27 -8.03 -1.06 -13.54
C LEU A 27 -9.01 0.07 -13.20
N VAL A 28 -8.55 1.18 -12.63
CA VAL A 28 -9.40 2.35 -12.36
C VAL A 28 -10.04 2.86 -13.67
N GLU A 29 -9.26 3.01 -14.75
CA GLU A 29 -9.82 3.42 -16.04
C GLU A 29 -10.82 2.41 -16.60
N LEU A 30 -10.51 1.11 -16.55
CA LEU A 30 -11.40 0.08 -17.12
C LEU A 30 -12.71 -0.02 -16.32
N ILE A 31 -12.64 0.01 -14.99
CA ILE A 31 -13.82 -0.06 -14.11
C ILE A 31 -14.68 1.20 -14.29
N THR A 32 -14.08 2.40 -14.34
CA THR A 32 -14.85 3.63 -14.56
C THR A 32 -15.47 3.71 -15.96
N ASN A 33 -14.82 3.15 -17.00
CA ASN A 33 -15.44 3.05 -18.32
C ASN A 33 -16.66 2.11 -18.32
N SER A 34 -16.59 0.99 -17.60
CA SER A 34 -17.74 0.09 -17.43
C SER A 34 -18.87 0.77 -16.66
N ASP A 35 -18.55 1.51 -15.59
CA ASP A 35 -19.53 2.29 -14.83
C ASP A 35 -20.19 3.40 -15.66
N ASP A 36 -19.42 4.13 -16.47
CA ASP A 36 -19.94 5.13 -17.41
C ASP A 36 -20.90 4.49 -18.43
N SER A 37 -20.61 3.27 -18.88
CA SER A 37 -21.47 2.49 -19.79
C SER A 37 -22.79 2.09 -19.14
N TYR A 38 -22.75 1.55 -17.93
CA TYR A 38 -23.98 1.28 -17.17
C TYR A 38 -24.80 2.55 -16.90
N SER A 39 -24.14 3.66 -16.55
CA SER A 39 -24.79 4.93 -16.26
C SER A 39 -25.49 5.54 -17.50
N ARG A 40 -25.06 5.20 -18.73
CA ARG A 40 -25.79 5.57 -19.96
C ARG A 40 -27.10 4.80 -20.09
N LEU A 41 -27.04 3.48 -19.91
CA LEU A 41 -28.23 2.62 -19.97
C LEU A 41 -29.26 2.99 -18.88
N GLU A 42 -28.80 3.28 -17.67
CA GLU A 42 -29.67 3.71 -16.57
C GLU A 42 -30.38 5.05 -16.86
N ARG A 43 -29.69 6.00 -17.51
CA ARG A 43 -30.30 7.27 -17.94
C ARG A 43 -31.37 7.09 -19.03
N GLU A 44 -31.27 6.02 -19.81
CA GLU A 44 -32.31 5.60 -20.76
C GLU A 44 -33.45 4.81 -20.07
N GLY A 45 -33.35 4.57 -18.77
CA GLY A 45 -34.34 3.83 -17.98
C GLY A 45 -34.26 2.31 -18.16
N LEU A 46 -33.15 1.80 -18.67
CA LEU A 46 -32.93 0.36 -18.84
C LEU A 46 -32.46 -0.28 -17.53
N GLU A 47 -32.96 -1.48 -17.25
CA GLU A 47 -32.44 -2.28 -16.14
C GLU A 47 -31.06 -2.83 -16.50
N VAL A 48 -30.11 -2.70 -15.56
CA VAL A 48 -28.72 -3.13 -15.75
C VAL A 48 -28.30 -4.15 -14.71
N SER A 49 -27.35 -5.03 -15.05
CA SER A 49 -26.79 -5.98 -14.08
C SER A 49 -25.84 -5.31 -13.07
N GLY A 50 -25.19 -4.21 -13.49
CA GLY A 50 -24.17 -3.52 -12.70
C GLY A 50 -22.93 -4.36 -12.38
N LYS A 51 -22.75 -5.51 -13.06
CA LYS A 51 -21.68 -6.46 -12.77
C LYS A 51 -20.40 -6.11 -13.53
N ILE A 52 -19.28 -6.07 -12.81
CA ILE A 52 -17.94 -5.89 -13.39
C ILE A 52 -17.05 -7.01 -12.83
N SER A 53 -16.50 -7.83 -13.71
CA SER A 53 -15.65 -8.97 -13.32
C SER A 53 -14.21 -8.76 -13.74
N ILE A 54 -13.29 -8.89 -12.79
CA ILE A 54 -11.85 -8.72 -12.97
C ILE A 54 -11.17 -10.05 -12.71
N SER A 55 -10.27 -10.45 -13.60
CA SER A 55 -9.40 -11.61 -13.41
C SER A 55 -7.94 -11.17 -13.40
N TYR A 56 -7.17 -11.66 -12.42
CA TYR A 56 -5.76 -11.33 -12.26
C TYR A 56 -4.91 -12.59 -12.11
N GLU A 57 -3.88 -12.73 -12.95
CA GLU A 57 -2.86 -13.78 -12.87
C GLU A 57 -1.48 -13.14 -12.76
N ARG A 58 -0.76 -13.43 -11.69
CA ARG A 58 0.62 -12.96 -11.50
C ARG A 58 1.61 -14.01 -11.95
N HIS A 59 2.61 -13.60 -12.72
CA HIS A 59 3.80 -14.39 -13.04
C HIS A 59 5.05 -13.72 -12.46
N GLN A 60 6.20 -14.37 -12.59
CA GLN A 60 7.47 -13.85 -12.07
C GLN A 60 7.86 -12.51 -12.72
N ASN A 61 7.65 -12.38 -14.04
CA ASN A 61 8.09 -11.24 -14.85
C ASN A 61 6.94 -10.57 -15.61
N GLY A 62 5.69 -10.86 -15.25
CA GLY A 62 4.53 -10.34 -15.96
C GLY A 62 3.23 -10.65 -15.24
N ALA A 63 2.12 -10.18 -15.79
CA ALA A 63 0.79 -10.49 -15.30
C ALA A 63 -0.23 -10.51 -16.42
N ILE A 64 -1.37 -11.17 -16.20
CA ILE A 64 -2.54 -11.12 -17.06
C ILE A 64 -3.66 -10.46 -16.27
N ILE A 65 -4.27 -9.43 -16.85
CA ILE A 65 -5.43 -8.75 -16.29
C ILE A 65 -6.54 -8.80 -17.32
N ALA A 66 -7.75 -9.16 -16.90
CA ALA A 66 -8.94 -9.04 -17.73
C ALA A 66 -10.08 -8.36 -16.98
N VAL A 67 -10.80 -7.46 -17.64
CA VAL A 67 -11.99 -6.77 -17.12
C VAL A 67 -13.17 -7.03 -18.06
N THR A 68 -14.30 -7.44 -17.50
CA THR A 68 -15.53 -7.75 -18.23
C THR A 68 -16.71 -7.00 -17.62
N ASP A 69 -17.54 -6.40 -18.46
CA ASP A 69 -18.87 -5.89 -18.11
C ASP A 69 -19.96 -6.47 -19.00
N GLU A 70 -21.21 -6.36 -18.55
CA GLU A 70 -22.44 -6.68 -19.30
C GLU A 70 -23.24 -5.39 -19.56
N ALA A 71 -22.55 -4.30 -19.93
CA ALA A 71 -23.16 -3.00 -20.21
C ALA A 71 -23.52 -2.85 -21.69
N GLU A 72 -23.30 -1.68 -22.30
CA GLU A 72 -23.83 -1.35 -23.64
C GLU A 72 -23.18 -2.15 -24.79
N GLY A 73 -21.93 -2.61 -24.60
CA GLY A 73 -21.10 -3.17 -25.68
C GLY A 73 -20.70 -2.13 -26.74
N MET A 74 -19.88 -2.52 -27.69
CA MET A 74 -19.46 -1.67 -28.80
C MET A 74 -19.45 -2.48 -30.09
N ASP A 75 -20.07 -1.93 -31.14
CA ASP A 75 -19.85 -2.42 -32.49
C ASP A 75 -18.44 -2.09 -33.00
N TYR A 76 -18.09 -2.67 -34.14
CA TYR A 76 -16.77 -2.49 -34.74
C TYR A 76 -16.41 -1.03 -35.03
N GLU A 77 -17.34 -0.27 -35.61
CA GLU A 77 -17.12 1.13 -35.95
C GLU A 77 -16.92 2.00 -34.71
N ARG A 78 -17.65 1.71 -33.63
CA ARG A 78 -17.49 2.36 -32.33
C ARG A 78 -16.12 2.09 -31.74
N ILE A 79 -15.64 0.84 -31.76
CA ILE A 79 -14.28 0.51 -31.29
C ILE A 79 -13.23 1.31 -32.09
N ARG A 80 -13.33 1.33 -33.42
CA ARG A 80 -12.41 2.13 -34.26
C ARG A 80 -12.46 3.62 -33.96
N LYS A 81 -13.67 4.15 -33.74
CA LYS A 81 -13.87 5.54 -33.32
C LYS A 81 -13.13 5.80 -32.00
N VAL A 82 -13.29 4.96 -30.98
CA VAL A 82 -12.61 5.13 -29.68
C VAL A 82 -11.07 5.04 -29.80
N LEU A 83 -10.55 4.22 -30.72
CA LEU A 83 -9.11 4.10 -30.97
C LEU A 83 -8.53 5.33 -31.68
N SER A 84 -9.27 5.92 -32.61
CA SER A 84 -8.85 7.10 -33.40
C SER A 84 -8.95 8.44 -32.66
N TYR A 85 -9.77 8.54 -31.63
CA TYR A 85 -9.99 9.80 -30.93
C TYR A 85 -8.87 10.06 -29.90
N GLY A 86 -7.96 10.99 -30.21
CA GLY A 86 -6.79 11.34 -29.38
C GLY A 86 -6.36 12.81 -29.43
N GLY A 87 -7.20 13.71 -29.94
CA GLY A 87 -6.94 15.16 -30.06
C GLY A 87 -8.22 15.99 -29.90
N ALA A 88 -8.14 17.31 -30.05
CA ALA A 88 -9.12 18.37 -29.73
C ALA A 88 -10.56 18.25 -30.30
N HIS A 89 -10.98 17.10 -30.81
CA HIS A 89 -12.32 16.79 -31.28
C HIS A 89 -12.91 15.61 -30.51
N SER A 90 -12.97 15.69 -29.18
CA SER A 90 -13.65 14.66 -28.39
C SER A 90 -15.17 14.77 -28.54
N LEU A 91 -15.89 13.84 -27.89
CA LEU A 91 -17.32 13.91 -27.59
C LEU A 91 -17.77 15.28 -27.00
N MET A 92 -16.81 16.17 -26.64
CA MET A 92 -16.97 17.63 -26.44
C MET A 92 -17.90 18.30 -27.45
N ALA A 93 -17.81 17.98 -28.73
CA ALA A 93 -18.60 18.66 -29.76
C ALA A 93 -20.06 18.15 -29.88
N GLN A 94 -20.38 16.99 -29.29
CA GLN A 94 -21.68 16.32 -29.42
C GLN A 94 -22.49 16.31 -28.10
N GLY A 95 -21.90 16.73 -26.97
CA GLY A 95 -22.60 16.77 -25.67
C GLY A 95 -22.90 15.38 -25.08
N GLU A 96 -22.27 14.33 -25.61
CA GLU A 96 -22.56 12.92 -25.29
C GLU A 96 -21.72 12.35 -24.13
N ALA A 97 -20.79 13.14 -23.56
CA ALA A 97 -19.90 12.68 -22.49
C ALA A 97 -20.26 13.32 -21.13
N GLY A 98 -20.68 12.49 -20.18
CA GLY A 98 -20.58 12.73 -18.74
C GLY A 98 -19.52 11.81 -18.14
N GLY A 99 -18.96 12.15 -16.98
CA GLY A 99 -18.06 11.27 -16.23
C GLY A 99 -16.54 11.46 -16.46
N ARG A 100 -15.73 10.55 -15.90
CA ARG A 100 -14.23 10.55 -15.97
C ARG A 100 -13.72 10.15 -17.37
N GLY A 101 -14.56 9.49 -18.17
CA GLY A 101 -14.35 9.15 -19.58
C GLY A 101 -14.30 10.34 -20.56
N TYR A 102 -14.48 11.58 -20.08
CA TYR A 102 -14.66 12.83 -20.84
C TYR A 102 -13.64 13.10 -21.98
N PHE A 103 -12.45 12.49 -21.95
CA PHE A 103 -11.41 12.70 -22.98
C PHE A 103 -11.14 11.50 -23.91
N GLY A 104 -11.75 10.32 -23.71
CA GLY A 104 -11.48 9.15 -24.57
C GLY A 104 -10.01 8.67 -24.56
N ARG A 105 -9.27 8.96 -23.48
CA ARG A 105 -7.81 8.81 -23.35
C ARG A 105 -7.35 7.82 -22.26
N GLY A 106 -8.21 6.89 -21.83
CA GLY A 106 -7.90 5.95 -20.74
C GLY A 106 -7.57 4.54 -21.21
N MET A 107 -8.51 3.88 -21.90
CA MET A 107 -8.44 2.45 -22.22
C MET A 107 -7.22 2.07 -23.08
N LYS A 108 -7.00 2.74 -24.21
CA LYS A 108 -5.87 2.41 -25.10
C LYS A 108 -4.52 2.72 -24.44
N GLN A 109 -4.44 3.80 -23.68
CA GLN A 109 -3.26 4.17 -22.89
C GLN A 109 -2.94 3.10 -21.85
N ALA A 110 -3.95 2.56 -21.15
CA ALA A 110 -3.80 1.48 -20.19
C ALA A 110 -3.24 0.21 -20.84
N ILE A 111 -3.76 -0.19 -22.01
CA ILE A 111 -3.27 -1.37 -22.73
C ILE A 111 -1.81 -1.17 -23.17
N TYR A 112 -1.52 -0.09 -23.91
CA TYR A 112 -0.18 0.17 -24.43
C TYR A 112 0.86 0.53 -23.34
N GLY A 113 0.40 1.11 -22.23
CA GLY A 113 1.25 1.47 -21.10
C GLY A 113 1.76 0.26 -20.32
N LEU A 114 0.97 -0.80 -20.25
CA LEU A 114 1.30 -2.05 -19.55
C LEU A 114 1.95 -3.11 -20.45
N GLY A 115 1.67 -3.07 -21.76
CA GLY A 115 2.20 -4.02 -22.73
C GLY A 115 1.34 -4.06 -23.99
N TYR A 116 0.66 -5.19 -24.19
CA TYR A 116 -0.27 -5.40 -25.28
C TYR A 116 -1.56 -6.05 -24.77
N GLY A 117 -2.59 -6.08 -25.61
CA GLY A 117 -3.88 -6.61 -25.19
C GLY A 117 -4.89 -6.61 -26.31
N TRP A 118 -6.13 -6.92 -25.96
CA TRP A 118 -7.23 -6.93 -26.91
C TRP A 118 -8.54 -6.51 -26.26
N ILE A 119 -9.40 -5.94 -27.10
CA ILE A 119 -10.77 -5.57 -26.79
C ILE A 119 -11.65 -6.55 -27.55
N LYS A 120 -12.56 -7.21 -26.84
CA LYS A 120 -13.63 -8.02 -27.42
C LYS A 120 -14.95 -7.46 -26.93
N SER A 121 -15.90 -7.26 -27.83
CA SER A 121 -17.19 -6.69 -27.45
C SER A 121 -18.34 -7.38 -28.17
N LEU A 122 -19.44 -7.52 -27.45
CA LEU A 122 -20.72 -8.03 -27.94
C LEU A 122 -21.72 -6.89 -27.94
N HIS A 123 -22.30 -6.61 -29.11
CA HIS A 123 -23.30 -5.57 -29.28
C HIS A 123 -24.34 -6.03 -30.31
N ASP A 124 -25.61 -6.08 -29.91
CA ASP A 124 -26.75 -6.42 -30.76
C ASP A 124 -26.55 -7.73 -31.56
N GLY A 125 -26.03 -8.75 -30.88
CA GLY A 125 -25.77 -10.07 -31.47
C GLY A 125 -24.58 -10.11 -32.43
N ARG A 126 -23.71 -9.10 -32.41
CA ARG A 126 -22.46 -9.05 -33.17
C ARG A 126 -21.27 -9.08 -32.22
N TYR A 127 -20.21 -9.75 -32.65
CA TYR A 127 -18.93 -9.86 -31.97
C TYR A 127 -17.87 -9.05 -32.75
N ALA A 128 -17.19 -8.15 -32.06
CA ALA A 128 -16.06 -7.38 -32.57
C ALA A 128 -14.81 -7.67 -31.73
N ARG A 129 -13.64 -7.69 -32.38
CA ARG A 129 -12.34 -7.83 -31.73
C ARG A 129 -11.32 -6.87 -32.32
N VAL A 130 -10.55 -6.21 -31.45
CA VAL A 130 -9.38 -5.43 -31.86
C VAL A 130 -8.21 -5.73 -30.94
N ASP A 131 -7.05 -6.05 -31.52
CA ASP A 131 -5.81 -6.29 -30.79
C ASP A 131 -4.96 -5.02 -30.83
N LEU A 132 -4.32 -4.67 -29.70
CA LEU A 132 -3.49 -3.48 -29.54
C LEU A 132 -2.09 -3.90 -29.08
N PHE A 133 -1.07 -3.50 -29.81
CA PHE A 133 0.32 -3.88 -29.53
C PHE A 133 1.33 -2.86 -30.05
N ARG A 134 2.58 -2.96 -29.60
CA ARG A 134 3.70 -2.17 -30.11
C ARG A 134 4.54 -3.00 -31.07
N THR A 135 5.05 -2.39 -32.13
CA THR A 135 6.06 -3.02 -32.99
C THR A 135 7.43 -3.03 -32.31
N GLU A 136 8.37 -3.81 -32.84
CA GLU A 136 9.77 -3.82 -32.37
C GLU A 136 10.41 -2.42 -32.41
N ASP A 137 10.05 -1.60 -33.40
CA ASP A 137 10.48 -0.20 -33.53
C ASP A 137 9.75 0.78 -32.59
N GLY A 138 8.86 0.25 -31.71
CA GLY A 138 8.14 1.01 -30.70
C GLY A 138 6.86 1.71 -31.18
N GLY A 139 6.44 1.48 -32.43
CA GLY A 139 5.25 2.07 -33.03
C GLY A 139 3.95 1.47 -32.48
N TYR A 140 2.94 2.29 -32.24
CA TYR A 140 1.65 1.88 -31.68
C TYR A 140 0.72 1.41 -32.80
N MET A 141 0.34 0.13 -32.77
CA MET A 141 -0.46 -0.52 -33.82
C MET A 141 -1.73 -1.16 -33.25
N TYR A 142 -2.70 -1.41 -34.13
CA TYR A 142 -3.84 -2.25 -33.84
C TYR A 142 -4.18 -3.18 -35.03
N ASP A 143 -4.75 -4.35 -34.74
CA ASP A 143 -5.32 -5.29 -35.72
C ASP A 143 -6.84 -5.38 -35.49
N ASP A 144 -7.59 -5.08 -36.54
CA ASP A 144 -9.04 -4.92 -36.53
C ASP A 144 -9.83 -6.15 -37.00
N TRP A 145 -9.14 -7.25 -37.31
CA TRP A 145 -9.75 -8.55 -37.63
C TRP A 145 -10.78 -8.53 -38.78
N ASP A 146 -10.68 -7.57 -39.72
CA ASP A 146 -11.61 -7.39 -40.85
C ASP A 146 -13.08 -7.09 -40.47
N GLY A 147 -13.34 -6.55 -39.28
CA GLY A 147 -14.69 -6.11 -38.88
C GLY A 147 -15.34 -6.94 -37.79
N ASP A 148 -16.65 -6.78 -37.65
CA ASP A 148 -17.48 -7.61 -36.77
C ASP A 148 -18.12 -8.79 -37.52
N ARG A 149 -18.48 -9.82 -36.75
CA ARG A 149 -19.22 -10.98 -37.23
C ARG A 149 -20.43 -11.27 -36.32
N PRO A 150 -21.42 -12.06 -36.76
CA PRO A 150 -22.45 -12.55 -35.85
C PRO A 150 -21.83 -13.27 -34.64
N SER A 151 -22.38 -13.04 -33.45
CA SER A 151 -21.96 -13.70 -32.22
C SER A 151 -22.41 -15.17 -32.20
N GLU A 152 -21.54 -16.05 -31.74
CA GLU A 152 -21.83 -17.47 -31.50
C GLU A 152 -22.01 -17.72 -30.00
N ASP A 153 -22.69 -18.81 -29.63
CA ASP A 153 -22.89 -19.21 -28.23
C ASP A 153 -21.58 -19.29 -27.43
N ASP A 154 -20.52 -19.77 -28.07
CA ASP A 154 -19.18 -19.91 -27.49
C ASP A 154 -18.51 -18.53 -27.23
N ASP A 155 -18.92 -17.46 -27.91
CA ASP A 155 -18.41 -16.11 -27.62
C ASP A 155 -18.90 -15.64 -26.25
N TYR A 156 -20.19 -15.83 -25.95
CA TYR A 156 -20.78 -15.49 -24.65
C TYR A 156 -20.09 -16.24 -23.51
N ASP A 157 -19.91 -17.56 -23.68
CA ASP A 157 -19.28 -18.42 -22.67
C ASP A 157 -17.80 -18.03 -22.43
N ARG A 158 -17.04 -17.75 -23.50
CA ARG A 158 -15.63 -17.31 -23.40
C ARG A 158 -15.46 -15.95 -22.75
N LEU A 159 -16.33 -15.00 -23.08
CA LEU A 159 -16.29 -13.66 -22.52
C LEU A 159 -16.91 -13.59 -21.12
N LYS A 160 -17.60 -14.67 -20.69
CA LYS A 160 -18.38 -14.73 -19.44
C LYS A 160 -19.49 -13.67 -19.39
N ILE A 161 -20.09 -13.40 -20.55
CA ILE A 161 -21.25 -12.51 -20.70
C ILE A 161 -22.49 -13.40 -20.88
N ARG A 162 -23.59 -13.05 -20.21
CA ARG A 162 -24.85 -13.81 -20.37
C ARG A 162 -25.29 -13.89 -21.83
N LYS A 163 -25.73 -15.08 -22.27
CA LYS A 163 -26.20 -15.31 -23.64
C LYS A 163 -27.28 -14.29 -24.05
N GLY A 164 -27.06 -13.64 -25.19
CA GLY A 164 -27.93 -12.60 -25.74
C GLY A 164 -27.77 -11.21 -25.11
N CYS A 165 -26.86 -11.02 -24.15
CA CYS A 165 -26.56 -9.71 -23.58
C CYS A 165 -25.38 -9.03 -24.29
N ASN A 166 -25.37 -7.71 -24.25
CA ASN A 166 -24.24 -6.91 -24.68
C ASN A 166 -23.17 -6.88 -23.58
N GLY A 167 -21.95 -6.48 -23.94
CA GLY A 167 -20.87 -6.30 -22.98
C GLY A 167 -19.50 -6.17 -23.61
N THR A 168 -18.51 -5.80 -22.80
CA THR A 168 -17.13 -5.63 -23.24
C THR A 168 -16.18 -6.43 -22.36
N HIS A 169 -15.21 -7.08 -22.98
CA HIS A 169 -14.14 -7.84 -22.35
C HIS A 169 -12.78 -7.34 -22.85
N ILE A 170 -11.97 -6.85 -21.93
CA ILE A 170 -10.64 -6.33 -22.22
C ILE A 170 -9.62 -7.22 -21.53
N THR A 171 -8.60 -7.65 -22.26
CA THR A 171 -7.46 -8.38 -21.70
C THR A 171 -6.18 -7.60 -21.95
N ILE A 172 -5.33 -7.53 -20.93
CA ILE A 172 -4.00 -6.91 -20.98
C ILE A 172 -2.98 -7.94 -20.52
N ILE A 173 -1.94 -8.13 -21.34
CA ILE A 173 -0.74 -8.84 -20.98
C ILE A 173 0.29 -7.81 -20.53
N VAL A 174 0.61 -7.85 -19.24
CA VAL A 174 1.56 -6.93 -18.60
C VAL A 174 2.96 -7.50 -18.79
N GLU A 175 3.73 -6.85 -19.65
CA GLU A 175 5.13 -7.19 -19.93
C GLU A 175 6.06 -5.99 -19.81
N ASN A 176 5.54 -4.79 -19.55
CA ASN A 176 6.36 -3.60 -19.38
C ASN A 176 7.25 -3.75 -18.12
N PRO A 177 8.59 -3.79 -18.27
CA PRO A 177 9.51 -4.03 -17.15
C PRO A 177 9.54 -2.89 -16.12
N GLN A 178 8.99 -1.71 -16.44
CA GLN A 178 8.86 -0.58 -15.52
C GLN A 178 7.63 -0.69 -14.61
N THR A 179 6.73 -1.64 -14.88
CA THR A 179 5.50 -1.81 -14.12
C THR A 179 5.74 -2.68 -12.88
N SER A 180 5.37 -2.17 -11.71
CA SER A 180 5.32 -2.99 -10.49
C SER A 180 4.15 -3.98 -10.59
N ILE A 181 4.43 -5.26 -10.31
CA ILE A 181 3.42 -6.33 -10.35
C ILE A 181 3.00 -6.66 -8.90
N PRO A 182 1.89 -6.08 -8.41
CA PRO A 182 1.49 -6.22 -7.02
C PRO A 182 1.09 -7.66 -6.69
N TYR A 183 1.23 -8.04 -5.43
CA TYR A 183 0.57 -9.25 -4.92
C TYR A 183 -0.94 -9.06 -4.93
N PHE A 184 -1.69 -10.16 -4.96
CA PHE A 184 -3.15 -10.13 -5.00
C PHE A 184 -3.75 -9.28 -3.86
N SER A 185 -3.25 -9.46 -2.63
CA SER A 185 -3.66 -8.68 -1.45
C SER A 185 -3.43 -7.18 -1.60
N SER A 186 -2.24 -6.79 -2.08
CA SER A 186 -1.90 -5.39 -2.33
C SER A 186 -2.80 -4.78 -3.41
N LEU A 187 -3.09 -5.53 -4.47
CA LEU A 187 -3.97 -5.07 -5.54
C LEU A 187 -5.40 -4.87 -5.05
N VAL A 188 -5.94 -5.82 -4.25
CA VAL A 188 -7.25 -5.67 -3.62
C VAL A 188 -7.30 -4.38 -2.80
N ALA A 189 -6.35 -4.18 -1.89
CA ALA A 189 -6.29 -3.00 -1.03
C ALA A 189 -6.19 -1.69 -1.83
N ALA A 190 -5.39 -1.69 -2.90
CA ALA A 190 -5.22 -0.50 -3.72
C ALA A 190 -6.49 -0.14 -4.50
N ILE A 191 -7.26 -1.14 -4.97
CA ILE A 191 -8.52 -0.93 -5.69
C ILE A 191 -9.67 -0.56 -4.73
N THR A 192 -9.80 -1.23 -3.59
CA THR A 192 -10.88 -0.94 -2.63
C THR A 192 -10.73 0.43 -1.99
N ASN A 193 -9.50 0.88 -1.74
CA ASN A 193 -9.23 2.19 -1.17
C ASN A 193 -9.10 3.30 -2.21
N ASN A 194 -9.11 2.99 -3.52
CA ASN A 194 -8.93 3.99 -4.57
C ASN A 194 -10.05 5.03 -4.56
N ILE A 195 -9.71 6.31 -4.42
CA ILE A 195 -10.67 7.42 -4.35
C ILE A 195 -11.64 7.43 -5.53
N TYR A 196 -11.16 7.09 -6.74
CA TYR A 196 -11.98 7.12 -7.95
C TYR A 196 -12.98 5.98 -8.04
N LEU A 197 -12.82 4.95 -7.21
CA LEU A 197 -13.65 3.76 -7.24
C LEU A 197 -14.60 3.65 -6.05
N ARG A 198 -14.41 4.39 -4.95
CA ARG A 198 -15.24 4.26 -3.75
C ARG A 198 -16.74 4.33 -4.03
N ASP A 199 -17.14 5.35 -4.78
CA ASP A 199 -18.53 5.57 -5.18
C ASP A 199 -19.01 4.48 -6.15
N VAL A 200 -18.18 4.10 -7.13
CA VAL A 200 -18.47 3.00 -8.07
C VAL A 200 -18.68 1.66 -7.34
N LEU A 201 -17.83 1.35 -6.35
CA LEU A 201 -17.89 0.12 -5.55
C LEU A 201 -19.14 0.05 -4.66
N GLN A 202 -19.83 1.16 -4.42
CA GLN A 202 -21.11 1.18 -3.70
C GLN A 202 -22.31 0.89 -4.62
N ARG A 203 -22.25 1.29 -5.89
CA ARG A 203 -23.36 1.14 -6.85
C ARG A 203 -23.20 0.01 -7.87
N ARG A 204 -22.00 -0.56 -8.00
CA ARG A 204 -21.68 -1.69 -8.90
C ARG A 204 -21.24 -2.92 -8.12
N SER A 205 -21.46 -4.10 -8.70
CA SER A 205 -20.92 -5.36 -8.18
C SER A 205 -19.58 -5.65 -8.86
N VAL A 206 -18.50 -5.17 -8.26
CA VAL A 206 -17.13 -5.35 -8.78
C VAL A 206 -16.46 -6.53 -8.09
N GLU A 207 -16.09 -7.54 -8.87
CA GLU A 207 -15.50 -8.79 -8.37
C GLU A 207 -14.08 -8.99 -8.91
N LEU A 208 -13.15 -9.41 -8.06
CA LEU A 208 -11.77 -9.76 -8.45
C LEU A 208 -11.46 -11.23 -8.17
N THR A 209 -11.00 -11.96 -9.18
CA THR A 209 -10.60 -13.38 -9.07
C THR A 209 -9.09 -13.55 -9.21
N ASN A 210 -8.46 -14.25 -8.26
CA ASN A 210 -7.07 -14.70 -8.38
C ASN A 210 -6.98 -15.95 -9.26
N LEU A 211 -6.27 -15.86 -10.38
CA LEU A 211 -6.08 -16.96 -11.32
C LEU A 211 -4.92 -17.90 -10.97
N ASN A 212 -4.02 -17.48 -10.08
CA ASN A 212 -2.93 -18.33 -9.59
C ASN A 212 -3.44 -19.49 -8.70
N VAL A 213 -4.66 -19.38 -8.18
CA VAL A 213 -5.30 -20.40 -7.35
C VAL A 213 -6.17 -21.31 -8.21
N THR A 214 -6.00 -22.63 -8.09
CA THR A 214 -6.77 -23.63 -8.83
C THR A 214 -7.80 -24.36 -7.95
N GLY A 215 -8.80 -24.98 -8.58
CA GLY A 215 -9.79 -25.81 -7.88
C GLY A 215 -10.83 -25.03 -7.06
N LYS A 216 -11.40 -25.67 -6.03
CA LYS A 216 -12.50 -25.12 -5.19
C LYS A 216 -12.15 -23.83 -4.44
N LYS A 217 -10.87 -23.46 -4.37
CA LYS A 217 -10.38 -22.25 -3.70
C LYS A 217 -10.37 -21.01 -4.60
N ARG A 218 -10.63 -21.17 -5.91
CA ARG A 218 -10.78 -20.04 -6.85
C ARG A 218 -12.15 -19.40 -6.65
N ALA A 219 -12.25 -18.53 -5.65
CA ALA A 219 -13.43 -17.69 -5.41
C ALA A 219 -13.21 -16.27 -5.94
N SER A 220 -14.29 -15.64 -6.41
CA SER A 220 -14.31 -14.20 -6.67
C SER A 220 -14.44 -13.45 -5.34
N LEU A 221 -13.59 -12.44 -5.14
CA LEU A 221 -13.70 -11.50 -4.03
C LEU A 221 -14.54 -10.30 -4.46
N LEU A 222 -15.64 -10.04 -3.76
CA LEU A 222 -16.42 -8.82 -3.96
C LEU A 222 -15.68 -7.63 -3.35
N LEU A 223 -15.37 -6.63 -4.17
CA LEU A 223 -14.64 -5.44 -3.75
C LEU A 223 -15.62 -4.42 -3.15
N LYS A 224 -15.32 -3.94 -1.95
CA LYS A 224 -16.08 -2.89 -1.26
C LYS A 224 -15.14 -1.93 -0.57
N TYR A 225 -15.46 -0.66 -0.62
CA TYR A 225 -14.84 0.34 0.24
C TYR A 225 -15.54 0.34 1.60
N GLU A 226 -14.78 0.18 2.67
CA GLU A 226 -15.27 0.33 4.04
C GLU A 226 -14.84 1.69 4.57
N GLU A 227 -15.84 2.57 4.75
CA GLU A 227 -15.60 3.88 5.35
C GLU A 227 -15.21 3.71 6.83
N PRO A 228 -14.19 4.43 7.34
CA PRO A 228 -13.81 4.35 8.75
C PRO A 228 -14.93 4.84 9.68
N GLU A 229 -15.02 4.27 10.88
CA GLU A 229 -15.94 4.73 11.93
C GLU A 229 -15.70 6.22 12.24
N SER A 230 -16.78 7.01 12.12
CA SER A 230 -16.66 8.46 12.10
C SER A 230 -17.88 9.19 12.69
N GLU A 231 -17.60 10.34 13.31
CA GLU A 231 -18.58 11.34 13.71
C GLU A 231 -18.83 12.32 12.56
N THR A 232 -20.09 12.66 12.27
CA THR A 232 -20.40 13.71 11.28
C THR A 232 -20.30 15.09 11.92
N ILE A 233 -19.40 15.94 11.42
CA ILE A 233 -19.17 17.31 11.90
C ILE A 233 -20.03 18.33 11.12
N ILE A 234 -20.15 18.15 9.81
CA ILE A 234 -20.97 19.00 8.92
C ILE A 234 -21.80 18.07 8.02
N GLY A 235 -23.08 18.36 7.86
CA GLY A 235 -23.99 17.57 7.04
C GLY A 235 -24.86 16.60 7.87
N PRO A 236 -25.43 15.56 7.23
CA PRO A 236 -25.20 15.16 5.84
C PRO A 236 -25.72 16.20 4.83
N ASN A 237 -25.05 16.30 3.69
CA ASN A 237 -25.41 17.12 2.53
C ASN A 237 -25.77 18.58 2.87
N ALA A 238 -24.97 19.21 3.73
CA ALA A 238 -25.14 20.62 4.05
C ALA A 238 -24.95 21.46 2.78
N GLY A 239 -25.94 22.31 2.46
CA GLY A 239 -25.90 23.15 1.27
C GLY A 239 -24.90 24.29 1.38
N GLY A 240 -24.17 24.54 0.31
CA GLY A 240 -23.34 25.72 0.10
C GLY A 240 -23.51 26.22 -1.33
N ALA A 241 -23.11 27.47 -1.59
CA ALA A 241 -23.18 28.08 -2.91
C ALA A 241 -21.99 29.00 -3.15
N PHE A 242 -21.67 29.24 -4.41
CA PHE A 242 -20.65 30.20 -4.83
C PHE A 242 -21.07 30.93 -6.10
N LEU A 243 -20.49 32.11 -6.31
CA LEU A 243 -20.73 32.92 -7.50
C LEU A 243 -19.61 32.75 -8.51
N TYR A 244 -19.97 32.54 -9.77
CA TYR A 244 -19.07 32.54 -10.90
C TYR A 244 -19.70 33.27 -12.08
N GLU A 245 -19.02 34.30 -12.60
CA GLU A 245 -19.50 35.15 -13.70
C GLU A 245 -20.93 35.71 -13.48
N GLY A 246 -21.30 35.97 -12.22
CA GLY A 246 -22.62 36.50 -11.85
C GLY A 246 -23.75 35.45 -11.78
N ALA A 247 -23.44 34.17 -12.01
CA ALA A 247 -24.35 33.05 -11.76
C ALA A 247 -23.99 32.33 -10.45
N GLU A 248 -25.01 31.88 -9.73
CA GLU A 248 -24.87 31.10 -8.51
C GLU A 248 -24.84 29.60 -8.83
N TYR A 249 -23.95 28.87 -8.18
CA TYR A 249 -23.78 27.43 -8.31
C TYR A 249 -23.80 26.78 -6.94
N ASP A 250 -24.66 25.76 -6.79
CA ASP A 250 -24.83 25.03 -5.55
C ASP A 250 -23.84 23.86 -5.43
N PHE A 251 -23.52 23.51 -4.20
CA PHE A 251 -22.86 22.27 -3.82
C PHE A 251 -23.41 21.75 -2.50
N THR A 252 -23.22 20.45 -2.24
CA THR A 252 -23.51 19.85 -0.93
C THR A 252 -22.23 19.34 -0.30
N LEU A 253 -22.15 19.38 1.03
CA LEU A 253 -20.97 18.96 1.78
C LEU A 253 -21.35 18.09 2.99
N THR A 254 -20.62 16.98 3.13
CA THR A 254 -20.59 16.17 4.34
C THR A 254 -19.16 16.07 4.82
N LEU A 255 -18.86 16.56 6.02
CA LEU A 255 -17.57 16.44 6.67
C LEU A 255 -17.68 15.56 7.90
N LYS A 256 -16.79 14.58 8.01
CA LYS A 256 -16.73 13.60 9.08
C LYS A 256 -15.35 13.61 9.73
N LYS A 257 -15.30 13.15 10.98
CA LYS A 257 -14.08 12.93 11.76
C LYS A 257 -13.98 11.46 12.14
N ALA A 258 -12.86 10.85 11.82
CA ALA A 258 -12.56 9.48 12.24
C ALA A 258 -12.36 9.42 13.77
N GLU A 259 -13.01 8.46 14.44
CA GLU A 259 -12.96 8.34 15.90
C GLU A 259 -11.77 7.51 16.38
N ASN A 260 -11.40 6.45 15.65
CA ASN A 260 -10.34 5.50 16.04
C ASN A 260 -9.57 4.92 14.83
N ALA A 261 -9.51 5.64 13.72
CA ALA A 261 -8.82 5.20 12.50
C ALA A 261 -7.69 6.15 12.12
N GLU A 262 -6.53 5.59 11.76
CA GLU A 262 -5.47 6.34 11.10
C GLU A 262 -5.82 6.46 9.62
N LEU A 263 -6.00 7.70 9.15
CA LEU A 263 -6.34 7.95 7.75
C LEU A 263 -5.08 8.00 6.90
N VAL A 264 -5.16 7.43 5.71
CA VAL A 264 -4.13 7.56 4.67
C VAL A 264 -4.24 8.96 4.09
N LEU A 265 -3.14 9.72 4.16
CA LEU A 265 -3.17 11.17 3.88
C LEU A 265 -2.94 11.54 2.42
N LYS A 266 -2.36 10.63 1.63
CA LYS A 266 -1.85 10.93 0.28
C LYS A 266 -2.01 9.73 -0.66
N GLY A 267 -1.89 10.02 -1.95
CA GLY A 267 -2.03 9.04 -3.03
C GLY A 267 -3.48 8.72 -3.34
N ASP A 268 -3.70 7.89 -4.36
CA ASP A 268 -5.05 7.54 -4.81
C ASP A 268 -5.79 6.67 -3.78
N GLU A 269 -5.09 6.10 -2.80
CA GLU A 269 -5.67 5.32 -1.69
C GLU A 269 -6.04 6.18 -0.47
N ARG A 270 -5.85 7.52 -0.54
CA ARG A 270 -6.02 8.43 0.61
C ARG A 270 -7.42 8.37 1.22
N THR A 271 -7.54 8.00 2.49
CA THR A 271 -8.83 7.98 3.22
C THR A 271 -9.12 9.29 3.95
N SER A 272 -8.15 10.20 4.01
CA SER A 272 -8.34 11.61 4.43
C SER A 272 -8.59 12.50 3.21
N GLY A 273 -9.47 13.51 3.36
CA GLY A 273 -9.84 14.44 2.29
C GLY A 273 -11.33 14.51 2.01
N LEU A 274 -11.77 15.55 1.30
CA LEU A 274 -13.12 15.62 0.73
C LEU A 274 -13.09 15.01 -0.66
N LEU A 275 -13.84 13.93 -0.85
CA LEU A 275 -14.09 13.35 -2.16
C LEU A 275 -14.93 14.34 -2.97
N VAL A 276 -14.36 14.88 -4.06
CA VAL A 276 -15.05 15.83 -4.93
C VAL A 276 -15.79 15.07 -6.01
N ILE A 277 -17.12 15.14 -5.97
CA ILE A 277 -18.01 14.41 -6.87
C ILE A 277 -18.78 15.40 -7.76
N SER A 278 -18.98 15.02 -9.01
CA SER A 278 -19.93 15.68 -9.90
C SER A 278 -20.63 14.63 -10.75
N ASP A 279 -21.95 14.56 -10.63
CA ASP A 279 -22.75 13.46 -11.20
C ASP A 279 -22.25 12.11 -10.67
N THR A 280 -21.85 11.18 -11.54
CA THR A 280 -21.32 9.87 -11.14
C THR A 280 -19.79 9.85 -11.00
N ALA A 281 -19.08 10.94 -11.32
CA ALA A 281 -17.62 10.92 -11.37
C ALA A 281 -16.98 11.57 -10.14
N VAL A 282 -15.95 10.90 -9.64
CA VAL A 282 -14.99 11.45 -8.68
C VAL A 282 -13.91 12.21 -9.45
N PHE A 283 -13.72 13.48 -9.11
CA PHE A 283 -12.75 14.37 -9.75
C PHE A 283 -11.44 14.47 -8.97
N ASP A 284 -11.52 14.41 -7.64
CA ASP A 284 -10.37 14.58 -6.75
C ASP A 284 -10.70 14.16 -5.31
N CYS A 285 -9.70 14.10 -4.44
CA CYS A 285 -9.85 13.99 -2.98
C CYS A 285 -8.85 14.94 -2.31
N GLN A 286 -9.33 16.02 -1.70
CA GLN A 286 -8.49 17.08 -1.13
C GLN A 286 -9.21 17.94 -0.08
N PHE A 287 -8.49 18.85 0.55
CA PHE A 287 -8.98 19.85 1.52
C PHE A 287 -8.79 21.30 1.08
N PHE A 288 -8.51 21.53 -0.21
CA PHE A 288 -8.35 22.86 -0.79
C PHE A 288 -7.34 23.71 0.01
N HIS A 289 -7.75 24.83 0.61
CA HIS A 289 -6.86 25.71 1.39
C HIS A 289 -6.29 25.04 2.65
N PHE A 290 -6.92 23.97 3.12
CA PHE A 290 -6.50 23.23 4.31
C PHE A 290 -5.65 21.99 3.98
N GLU A 291 -5.27 21.77 2.72
CA GLU A 291 -4.43 20.63 2.34
C GLU A 291 -3.11 20.60 3.13
N ASN A 292 -2.78 19.44 3.72
CA ASN A 292 -1.63 19.22 4.61
C ASN A 292 -1.60 20.09 5.89
N GLN A 293 -2.73 20.70 6.29
CA GLN A 293 -2.79 21.41 7.57
C GLN A 293 -3.04 20.46 8.74
N LEU A 294 -2.55 20.87 9.91
CA LEU A 294 -2.79 20.21 11.19
C LEU A 294 -4.29 19.97 11.41
N GLY A 295 -4.67 18.78 11.84
CA GLY A 295 -6.04 18.37 12.10
C GLY A 295 -6.77 17.78 10.91
N THR A 296 -6.34 18.05 9.67
CA THR A 296 -6.98 17.45 8.48
C THR A 296 -6.73 15.95 8.37
N GLU A 297 -5.72 15.44 9.05
CA GLU A 297 -5.40 14.01 9.10
C GLU A 297 -6.44 13.14 9.82
N TYR A 298 -7.44 13.76 10.47
CA TYR A 298 -8.58 13.06 11.09
C TYR A 298 -9.88 13.24 10.31
N LEU A 299 -9.86 14.11 9.29
CA LEU A 299 -11.05 14.52 8.59
C LEU A 299 -11.13 13.79 7.26
N HIS A 300 -12.36 13.51 6.87
CA HIS A 300 -12.71 13.06 5.53
C HIS A 300 -14.17 13.40 5.24
N GLY A 301 -14.58 13.26 3.99
CA GLY A 301 -15.95 13.56 3.63
C GLY A 301 -16.17 13.57 2.14
N VAL A 302 -17.30 14.16 1.75
CA VAL A 302 -17.72 14.27 0.36
C VAL A 302 -18.19 15.69 0.11
N VAL A 303 -17.85 16.23 -1.05
CA VAL A 303 -18.44 17.45 -1.59
C VAL A 303 -18.94 17.18 -3.00
N GLU A 304 -20.23 17.43 -3.23
CA GLU A 304 -20.86 17.21 -4.52
C GLU A 304 -21.21 18.55 -5.17
N CYS A 305 -20.68 18.79 -6.38
CA CYS A 305 -20.97 20.00 -7.14
C CYS A 305 -21.31 19.65 -8.60
N PRO A 306 -22.59 19.63 -8.99
CA PRO A 306 -23.00 19.38 -10.38
C PRO A 306 -22.41 20.37 -11.39
N GLY A 307 -22.06 21.59 -10.95
CA GLY A 307 -21.46 22.61 -11.79
C GLY A 307 -20.11 22.22 -12.40
N LEU A 308 -19.34 21.34 -11.76
CA LEU A 308 -18.04 20.89 -12.28
C LEU A 308 -18.20 20.12 -13.60
N ALA A 309 -19.11 19.16 -13.67
CA ALA A 309 -19.41 18.43 -14.90
C ALA A 309 -19.99 19.36 -15.98
N GLN A 310 -20.85 20.31 -15.61
CA GLN A 310 -21.41 21.28 -16.56
C GLN A 310 -20.33 22.16 -17.21
N MET A 311 -19.34 22.61 -16.44
CA MET A 311 -18.24 23.41 -16.97
C MET A 311 -17.28 22.58 -17.82
N LEU A 312 -17.03 21.34 -17.42
CA LEU A 312 -16.27 20.40 -18.24
C LEU A 312 -16.95 20.20 -19.61
N VAL A 313 -18.29 20.02 -19.64
CA VAL A 313 -19.11 19.94 -20.87
C VAL A 313 -18.94 21.18 -21.77
N LYS A 314 -18.81 22.35 -21.17
CA LYS A 314 -18.59 23.63 -21.88
C LYS A 314 -17.14 23.85 -22.35
N GLY A 315 -16.23 22.90 -22.07
CA GLY A 315 -14.84 22.95 -22.50
C GLY A 315 -13.89 23.65 -21.51
N HIS A 316 -14.33 23.93 -20.27
CA HIS A 316 -13.44 24.46 -19.24
C HIS A 316 -12.48 23.37 -18.73
N PRO A 317 -11.20 23.69 -18.49
CA PRO A 317 -10.20 22.75 -18.00
C PRO A 317 -10.35 22.51 -16.49
N ILE A 318 -11.46 21.87 -16.06
CA ILE A 318 -11.78 21.62 -14.64
C ILE A 318 -10.81 20.63 -13.98
N ILE A 319 -10.34 19.64 -14.73
CA ILE A 319 -9.35 18.65 -14.29
C ILE A 319 -8.02 19.01 -14.96
N GLY A 320 -6.89 18.82 -14.25
CA GLY A 320 -5.57 18.99 -14.85
C GLY A 320 -5.32 18.04 -16.02
N ASP A 321 -4.41 18.42 -16.94
CA ASP A 321 -4.08 17.63 -18.14
C ASP A 321 -3.62 16.20 -17.83
N GLU A 322 -2.99 16.00 -16.67
CA GLU A 322 -2.51 14.69 -16.21
C GLU A 322 -3.61 13.85 -15.53
N ARG A 323 -4.84 14.36 -15.44
CA ARG A 323 -5.97 13.73 -14.72
C ARG A 323 -5.67 13.39 -13.26
N ALA A 324 -4.81 14.19 -12.64
CA ALA A 324 -4.32 13.99 -11.27
C ALA A 324 -5.06 14.84 -10.22
N GLY A 325 -6.25 15.37 -10.56
CA GLY A 325 -7.06 16.20 -9.68
C GLY A 325 -7.58 17.48 -10.34
N LEU A 326 -8.24 18.31 -9.54
CA LEU A 326 -8.82 19.58 -9.98
C LEU A 326 -7.75 20.60 -10.39
N ASN A 327 -8.05 21.37 -11.44
CA ASN A 327 -7.22 22.48 -11.87
C ASN A 327 -7.59 23.75 -11.11
N ILE A 328 -6.96 23.97 -9.96
CA ILE A 328 -7.21 25.14 -9.08
C ILE A 328 -6.94 26.49 -9.79
N LYS A 329 -6.20 26.51 -10.91
CA LYS A 329 -5.96 27.74 -11.68
C LYS A 329 -7.18 28.18 -12.48
N GLU A 330 -8.13 27.27 -12.73
CA GLU A 330 -9.36 27.60 -13.44
C GLU A 330 -10.28 28.44 -12.55
N PRO A 331 -10.73 29.64 -12.97
CA PRO A 331 -11.48 30.55 -12.11
C PRO A 331 -12.75 29.95 -11.48
N PHE A 332 -13.46 29.07 -12.19
CA PHE A 332 -14.61 28.34 -11.64
C PHE A 332 -14.22 27.42 -10.48
N VAL A 333 -13.13 26.67 -10.66
CA VAL A 333 -12.61 25.73 -9.65
C VAL A 333 -12.08 26.50 -8.43
N ALA A 334 -11.42 27.64 -8.65
CA ALA A 334 -10.95 28.50 -7.57
C ALA A 334 -12.10 29.02 -6.70
N ALA A 335 -13.17 29.54 -7.33
CA ALA A 335 -14.34 30.03 -6.60
C ALA A 335 -15.05 28.92 -5.80
N PHE A 336 -15.15 27.73 -6.39
CA PHE A 336 -15.65 26.54 -5.69
C PHE A 336 -14.76 26.16 -4.48
N ALA A 337 -13.44 26.11 -4.68
CA ALA A 337 -12.47 25.79 -3.64
C ALA A 337 -12.52 26.77 -2.46
N ASP A 338 -12.67 28.07 -2.74
CA ASP A 338 -12.83 29.12 -1.74
C ASP A 338 -14.08 28.87 -0.89
N ALA A 339 -15.23 28.67 -1.52
CA ALA A 339 -16.49 28.47 -0.82
C ALA A 339 -16.52 27.20 0.03
N VAL A 340 -15.94 26.09 -0.46
CA VAL A 340 -15.83 24.85 0.31
C VAL A 340 -14.87 25.03 1.50
N SER A 341 -13.75 25.73 1.29
CA SER A 341 -12.78 26.01 2.35
C SER A 341 -13.41 26.83 3.47
N ASP A 342 -14.15 27.88 3.14
CA ASP A 342 -14.84 28.72 4.13
C ASP A 342 -15.82 27.91 4.99
N MET A 343 -16.52 26.95 4.37
CA MET A 343 -17.47 26.08 5.07
C MET A 343 -16.81 25.15 6.09
N ILE A 344 -15.61 24.63 5.79
CA ILE A 344 -14.89 23.69 6.69
C ILE A 344 -13.94 24.38 7.68
N ALA A 345 -13.68 25.68 7.52
CA ALA A 345 -12.66 26.40 8.27
C ALA A 345 -12.79 26.32 9.80
N GLU A 346 -14.01 26.37 10.33
CA GLU A 346 -14.26 26.28 11.77
C GLU A 346 -13.99 24.87 12.32
N ALA A 347 -14.35 23.84 11.56
CA ALA A 347 -14.10 22.45 11.94
C ALA A 347 -12.59 22.16 12.02
N VAL A 348 -11.83 22.60 11.01
CA VAL A 348 -10.37 22.46 10.99
C VAL A 348 -9.72 23.21 12.16
N ARG A 349 -10.12 24.47 12.42
CA ARG A 349 -9.58 25.25 13.54
C ARG A 349 -9.80 24.60 14.92
N LYS A 350 -10.98 24.01 15.14
CA LYS A 350 -11.26 23.26 16.39
C LYS A 350 -10.31 22.08 16.56
N GLU A 351 -10.04 21.35 15.48
CA GLU A 351 -9.14 20.21 15.52
C GLU A 351 -7.69 20.65 15.77
N GLN A 352 -7.25 21.75 15.15
CA GLN A 352 -5.92 22.34 15.42
C GLN A 352 -5.71 22.69 16.90
N GLN A 353 -6.73 23.29 17.55
CA GLN A 353 -6.68 23.63 18.98
C GLN A 353 -6.67 22.40 19.88
N ARG A 354 -7.38 21.33 19.49
CA ARG A 354 -7.36 20.06 20.23
C ARG A 354 -5.96 19.44 20.22
N LEU A 355 -5.29 19.50 19.07
CA LEU A 355 -4.02 18.81 18.85
C LEU A 355 -2.80 19.56 19.41
N SER A 356 -2.92 20.85 19.74
CA SER A 356 -1.81 21.61 20.37
C SER A 356 -1.45 21.14 21.78
N HIS A 357 -2.17 20.16 22.35
CA HIS A 357 -2.03 19.65 23.71
C HIS A 357 -1.61 18.15 23.78
N ILE A 358 -1.06 17.57 22.71
CA ILE A 358 -0.77 16.12 22.65
C ILE A 358 0.61 15.75 23.21
N ASP A 359 0.59 14.81 24.18
CA ASP A 359 1.74 14.38 25.00
C ASP A 359 2.62 13.27 24.38
N HIS A 360 2.22 12.64 23.26
CA HIS A 360 2.95 11.50 22.67
C HIS A 360 2.95 11.50 21.13
N ALA A 361 4.02 10.95 20.55
CA ALA A 361 4.34 11.05 19.14
C ALA A 361 4.74 9.70 18.50
N THR A 362 4.50 9.50 17.20
CA THR A 362 4.93 8.28 16.43
C THR A 362 5.58 8.64 15.06
N THR A 363 5.92 7.70 14.17
CA THR A 363 6.40 7.99 12.79
C THR A 363 5.72 7.11 11.74
N SER A 364 5.81 7.49 10.45
CA SER A 364 5.21 6.71 9.35
C SER A 364 5.83 5.32 9.20
N ARG A 365 5.05 4.30 8.80
CA ARG A 365 5.52 2.90 8.63
C ARG A 365 6.77 2.77 7.76
N ARG A 366 6.89 3.56 6.68
CA ARG A 366 8.08 3.60 5.82
C ARG A 366 9.29 4.17 6.56
N THR A 367 9.12 5.28 7.26
CA THR A 367 10.20 5.90 8.05
C THR A 367 10.60 4.97 9.20
N GLN A 368 9.64 4.33 9.84
CA GLN A 368 9.87 3.29 10.83
C GLN A 368 10.70 2.12 10.25
N MET A 369 10.36 1.58 9.08
CA MET A 369 11.15 0.53 8.41
C MET A 369 12.58 0.98 8.10
N MET A 370 12.78 2.23 7.66
CA MET A 370 14.12 2.78 7.42
C MET A 370 14.91 2.92 8.72
N ILE A 371 14.27 3.39 9.80
CA ILE A 371 14.90 3.46 11.12
C ILE A 371 15.23 2.06 11.61
N GLU A 372 14.31 1.09 11.50
CA GLU A 372 14.54 -0.32 11.84
C GLU A 372 15.74 -0.89 11.07
N HIS A 373 15.86 -0.58 9.78
CA HIS A 373 17.02 -1.00 8.98
C HIS A 373 18.33 -0.36 9.47
N VAL A 374 18.31 0.94 9.83
CA VAL A 374 19.45 1.61 10.48
C VAL A 374 19.81 0.89 11.78
N LEU A 375 18.84 0.65 12.66
CA LEU A 375 19.08 0.01 13.96
C LEU A 375 19.61 -1.41 13.79
N GLN A 376 19.01 -2.21 12.92
CA GLN A 376 19.48 -3.56 12.59
C GLN A 376 20.92 -3.55 12.08
N ARG A 377 21.24 -2.63 11.16
CA ARG A 377 22.59 -2.49 10.62
C ARG A 377 23.60 -2.09 11.70
N MET A 378 23.23 -1.14 12.56
CA MET A 378 24.07 -0.66 13.65
C MET A 378 24.24 -1.71 14.76
N ASN A 379 23.23 -2.53 15.04
CA ASN A 379 23.33 -3.68 15.94
C ASN A 379 24.29 -4.74 15.39
N LYS A 380 24.22 -5.02 14.08
CA LYS A 380 25.17 -5.92 13.41
C LYS A 380 26.60 -5.41 13.54
N ILE A 381 26.84 -4.11 13.29
CA ILE A 381 28.16 -3.48 13.45
C ILE A 381 28.64 -3.55 14.91
N ALA A 382 27.75 -3.28 15.87
CA ALA A 382 28.06 -3.35 17.29
C ALA A 382 28.62 -4.73 17.67
N VAL A 383 28.00 -5.80 17.18
CA VAL A 383 28.42 -7.18 17.49
C VAL A 383 29.62 -7.63 16.66
N GLU A 384 29.54 -7.52 15.33
CA GLU A 384 30.52 -8.12 14.41
C GLU A 384 31.83 -7.32 14.31
N GLU A 385 31.75 -5.99 14.27
CA GLU A 385 32.92 -5.14 14.07
C GLU A 385 33.49 -4.61 15.39
N LEU A 386 32.62 -4.25 16.34
CA LEU A 386 33.02 -3.65 17.62
C LEU A 386 33.03 -4.66 18.77
N GLY A 387 32.52 -5.88 18.57
CA GLY A 387 32.47 -6.93 19.58
C GLY A 387 31.64 -6.60 20.83
N ILE A 388 30.71 -5.64 20.74
CA ILE A 388 29.85 -5.17 21.82
C ILE A 388 28.68 -6.15 21.95
N ILE A 389 28.62 -6.85 23.09
CA ILE A 389 27.56 -7.81 23.40
C ILE A 389 26.93 -7.41 24.73
N LEU A 390 25.61 -7.18 24.74
CA LEU A 390 24.85 -6.85 25.94
C LEU A 390 24.19 -8.10 26.53
N PRO A 391 23.95 -8.16 27.87
CA PRO A 391 23.08 -9.18 28.46
C PRO A 391 21.65 -9.06 27.87
N PRO A 392 20.72 -10.03 28.06
CA PRO A 392 19.32 -9.87 27.62
C PRO A 392 18.67 -8.63 28.28
N GLY A 393 17.95 -7.81 27.51
CA GLY A 393 17.32 -6.57 28.00
C GLY A 393 15.93 -6.77 28.61
N PRO A 394 15.43 -5.84 29.44
CA PRO A 394 14.08 -5.89 30.00
C PRO A 394 13.04 -5.91 28.89
N GLY A 395 12.06 -6.82 28.97
CA GLY A 395 11.11 -7.13 27.90
C GLY A 395 11.06 -8.62 27.52
N SER A 396 12.10 -9.40 27.83
CA SER A 396 11.96 -10.86 27.98
C SER A 396 11.03 -11.11 29.18
N GLY A 397 9.78 -11.52 28.94
CA GLY A 397 8.70 -11.46 29.95
C GLY A 397 9.09 -12.13 31.28
N ARG A 398 8.87 -11.57 32.48
CA ARG A 398 8.20 -10.36 33.05
C ARG A 398 9.16 -9.75 34.12
N TYR A 399 9.14 -8.51 34.63
CA TYR A 399 8.09 -7.64 35.21
C TYR A 399 8.56 -6.16 35.10
N GLY A 400 7.67 -5.29 34.62
CA GLY A 400 7.72 -3.82 34.67
C GLY A 400 6.26 -3.33 34.56
N PRO A 401 5.90 -2.11 35.00
CA PRO A 401 4.50 -1.75 35.31
C PRO A 401 3.54 -1.61 34.13
N PHE A 402 3.97 -1.83 32.88
CA PHE A 402 3.13 -1.64 31.69
C PHE A 402 3.06 -2.91 30.83
N ASP A 403 1.84 -3.35 30.53
CA ASP A 403 1.48 -4.47 29.67
C ASP A 403 1.13 -3.94 28.27
N THR A 404 1.88 -4.30 27.21
CA THR A 404 1.64 -3.80 25.83
C THR A 404 0.78 -4.74 24.98
N GLY A 405 0.39 -5.92 25.48
CA GLY A 405 -0.74 -6.71 24.97
C GLY A 405 -0.75 -7.25 23.53
N ARG A 406 0.25 -7.03 22.65
CA ARG A 406 0.19 -7.46 21.24
C ARG A 406 1.09 -8.68 20.92
N PRO A 407 0.55 -9.79 20.38
CA PRO A 407 1.35 -10.93 19.90
C PRO A 407 1.96 -10.69 18.50
N ALA A 408 3.07 -11.36 18.17
CA ALA A 408 3.75 -11.27 16.87
C ALA A 408 3.02 -12.05 15.76
N VAL A 409 2.98 -11.48 14.53
CA VAL A 409 2.27 -12.04 13.35
C VAL A 409 2.86 -13.37 12.87
N LEU A 410 4.20 -13.48 12.83
CA LEU A 410 4.94 -14.72 12.60
C LEU A 410 5.92 -14.90 13.76
N ARG A 411 6.01 -16.12 14.32
CA ARG A 411 7.01 -16.46 15.32
C ARG A 411 7.34 -17.95 15.33
N PHE A 412 8.49 -18.31 15.87
CA PHE A 412 8.76 -19.70 16.25
C PHE A 412 8.40 -19.92 17.72
N SER A 413 8.10 -21.17 18.09
CA SER A 413 7.86 -21.56 19.49
C SER A 413 9.08 -21.35 20.39
N THR A 414 10.29 -21.35 19.81
CA THR A 414 11.52 -20.83 20.41
C THR A 414 12.44 -20.31 19.31
N PRO A 415 13.17 -19.21 19.53
CA PRO A 415 14.13 -18.69 18.56
C PRO A 415 15.41 -19.53 18.46
N PHE A 416 15.66 -20.42 19.41
CA PHE A 416 16.88 -21.21 19.47
C PHE A 416 16.63 -22.65 19.92
N TYR A 417 17.17 -23.60 19.16
CA TYR A 417 17.14 -25.03 19.42
C TYR A 417 18.56 -25.55 19.68
N TYR A 418 18.91 -25.77 20.95
CA TYR A 418 20.13 -26.50 21.32
C TYR A 418 19.79 -27.98 21.55
N ARG A 419 20.27 -28.88 20.69
CA ARG A 419 19.79 -30.26 20.62
C ARG A 419 20.91 -31.28 20.53
N LYS A 420 20.65 -32.47 21.06
CA LYS A 420 21.63 -33.53 21.13
C LYS A 420 21.85 -34.11 19.73
N VAL A 421 23.10 -34.38 19.38
CA VAL A 421 23.44 -35.10 18.15
C VAL A 421 22.66 -36.42 18.03
N ASN A 422 22.20 -36.72 16.82
CA ASN A 422 21.39 -37.89 16.45
C ASN A 422 20.06 -38.03 17.21
N HIS A 423 19.50 -36.94 17.75
CA HIS A 423 18.19 -36.93 18.37
C HIS A 423 17.22 -36.01 17.62
N SER A 424 16.07 -36.53 17.21
CA SER A 424 15.05 -35.75 16.55
C SER A 424 14.32 -34.83 17.52
N PHE A 425 13.87 -33.67 17.04
CA PHE A 425 13.09 -32.71 17.83
C PHE A 425 12.13 -31.92 16.94
N HIS A 426 11.11 -31.32 17.54
CA HIS A 426 10.15 -30.50 16.80
C HIS A 426 10.49 -29.01 16.88
N ALA A 427 10.48 -28.35 15.73
CA ALA A 427 10.39 -26.91 15.63
C ALA A 427 8.99 -26.52 15.18
N ALA A 428 8.42 -25.47 15.76
CA ALA A 428 7.08 -25.02 15.42
C ALA A 428 7.06 -23.53 15.11
N MET A 429 6.43 -23.17 13.99
CA MET A 429 6.02 -21.81 13.65
C MET A 429 4.58 -21.58 14.12
N ILE A 430 4.28 -20.37 14.56
CA ILE A 430 2.95 -19.90 14.93
C ILE A 430 2.65 -18.63 14.13
N VAL A 431 1.48 -18.60 13.50
CA VAL A 431 0.97 -17.50 12.66
C VAL A 431 -0.29 -16.92 13.27
N ASP A 432 -0.41 -15.59 13.28
CA ASP A 432 -1.65 -14.90 13.60
C ASP A 432 -2.57 -14.83 12.36
N LEU A 433 -3.54 -15.75 12.30
CA LEU A 433 -4.50 -15.85 11.19
C LEU A 433 -5.44 -14.63 11.07
N SER A 434 -5.53 -13.77 12.09
CA SER A 434 -6.34 -12.55 12.01
C SER A 434 -5.67 -11.43 11.22
N GLN A 435 -4.37 -11.55 10.97
CA GLN A 435 -3.55 -10.51 10.33
C GLN A 435 -3.08 -10.88 8.92
N LEU A 436 -3.45 -12.07 8.41
CA LEU A 436 -3.14 -12.56 7.07
C LEU A 436 -4.42 -13.01 6.35
N MET A 437 -4.46 -12.85 5.02
CA MET A 437 -5.59 -13.32 4.21
C MET A 437 -5.44 -14.80 3.83
N GLU A 438 -6.56 -15.53 3.73
CA GLU A 438 -6.59 -16.95 3.39
C GLU A 438 -5.84 -17.29 2.09
N GLN A 439 -5.83 -16.36 1.12
CA GLN A 439 -5.17 -16.53 -0.18
C GLN A 439 -3.68 -16.13 -0.18
N GLU A 440 -3.12 -15.66 0.93
CA GLU A 440 -1.69 -15.33 1.02
C GLU A 440 -0.81 -16.58 1.04
N ILE A 441 0.44 -16.41 0.61
CA ILE A 441 1.43 -17.50 0.47
C ILE A 441 2.52 -17.31 1.51
N LEU A 442 2.75 -18.33 2.33
CA LEU A 442 3.92 -18.47 3.19
C LEU A 442 5.07 -19.07 2.39
N THR A 443 6.26 -18.46 2.45
CA THR A 443 7.49 -18.98 1.82
C THR A 443 8.51 -19.36 2.89
N PHE A 444 9.06 -20.57 2.79
CA PHE A 444 9.99 -21.12 3.78
C PHE A 444 11.44 -21.06 3.29
N GLU A 445 12.35 -20.61 4.17
CA GLU A 445 13.79 -20.51 3.88
C GLU A 445 14.58 -21.47 4.78
N TYR A 446 15.46 -22.27 4.17
CA TYR A 446 16.27 -23.27 4.86
C TYR A 446 17.75 -22.98 4.68
N GLN A 447 18.41 -22.46 5.71
CA GLN A 447 19.87 -22.31 5.77
C GLN A 447 20.44 -23.40 6.69
N LEU A 448 20.31 -24.66 6.26
CA LEU A 448 20.73 -25.83 7.02
C LEU A 448 21.93 -26.50 6.32
N PRO A 449 23.01 -26.87 7.06
CA PRO A 449 24.08 -27.69 6.53
C PRO A 449 23.57 -29.11 6.26
N GLU A 450 24.28 -29.89 5.42
CA GLU A 450 23.90 -31.28 5.10
C GLU A 450 23.76 -32.19 6.33
N SER A 451 24.43 -31.84 7.43
CA SER A 451 24.36 -32.53 8.71
C SER A 451 23.09 -32.23 9.52
N ILE A 452 22.20 -31.32 9.08
CA ILE A 452 20.90 -31.03 9.70
C ILE A 452 19.78 -31.25 8.67
N LYS A 453 18.84 -32.13 8.99
CA LYS A 453 17.65 -32.43 8.15
C LYS A 453 16.38 -31.93 8.83
N ALA A 454 15.47 -31.33 8.06
CA ALA A 454 14.16 -30.88 8.51
C ALA A 454 13.04 -31.46 7.62
N GLU A 455 12.01 -32.03 8.24
CA GLU A 455 10.87 -32.66 7.56
C GLU A 455 9.54 -32.19 8.19
N PRO A 456 8.53 -31.77 7.42
CA PRO A 456 8.49 -31.75 5.96
C PRO A 456 9.36 -30.62 5.36
N TYR A 457 9.83 -30.85 4.14
CA TYR A 457 10.44 -29.81 3.32
C TYR A 457 9.38 -29.25 2.37
N LEU A 458 9.07 -27.96 2.49
CA LEU A 458 8.09 -27.25 1.66
C LEU A 458 8.72 -25.93 1.22
N GLU A 459 8.54 -25.56 -0.04
CA GLU A 459 8.97 -24.22 -0.52
C GLU A 459 7.93 -23.16 -0.15
N ASP A 460 6.65 -23.49 -0.31
CA ASP A 460 5.53 -22.60 0.00
C ASP A 460 4.26 -23.33 0.47
N MET A 461 3.32 -22.57 1.04
CA MET A 461 1.94 -23.00 1.31
C MET A 461 0.98 -21.81 1.38
N THR A 462 -0.32 -22.02 1.13
CA THR A 462 -1.33 -20.95 1.35
C THR A 462 -1.71 -20.84 2.82
N VAL A 463 -2.10 -19.66 3.29
CA VAL A 463 -2.61 -19.45 4.66
C VAL A 463 -3.86 -20.30 4.92
N ALA A 464 -4.72 -20.50 3.92
CA ALA A 464 -5.87 -21.41 3.99
C ALA A 464 -5.50 -22.89 4.20
N ASP A 465 -4.26 -23.29 3.91
CA ASP A 465 -3.78 -24.66 4.17
C ASP A 465 -3.16 -24.83 5.55
N LEU A 466 -2.98 -23.74 6.32
CA LEU A 466 -2.55 -23.85 7.71
C LEU A 466 -3.67 -24.49 8.55
N PRO A 467 -3.31 -25.27 9.58
CA PRO A 467 -4.27 -25.70 10.58
C PRO A 467 -4.93 -24.49 11.25
N GLU A 468 -6.18 -24.63 11.72
CA GLU A 468 -6.96 -23.56 12.36
C GLU A 468 -6.28 -22.91 13.58
N ASN A 469 -5.28 -23.58 14.17
CA ASN A 469 -4.49 -23.05 15.28
C ASN A 469 -3.27 -22.22 14.84
N GLY A 470 -3.11 -21.99 13.53
CA GLY A 470 -2.00 -21.23 12.94
C GLY A 470 -0.62 -21.85 13.12
N ARG A 471 -0.53 -23.14 13.46
CA ARG A 471 0.74 -23.81 13.82
C ARG A 471 1.22 -24.73 12.72
N PHE A 472 2.49 -24.59 12.35
CA PHE A 472 3.19 -25.49 11.43
C PHE A 472 4.42 -26.09 12.12
N GLU A 473 4.69 -27.38 11.92
CA GLU A 473 5.77 -28.09 12.63
C GLU A 473 6.73 -28.84 11.71
N TRP A 474 8.02 -28.73 12.01
CA TRP A 474 9.09 -29.54 11.45
C TRP A 474 9.60 -30.54 12.47
N THR A 475 9.95 -31.74 12.02
CA THR A 475 10.83 -32.69 12.70
C THR A 475 12.24 -32.49 12.20
N ILE A 476 13.17 -32.16 13.09
CA ILE A 476 14.55 -31.82 12.76
C ILE A 476 15.49 -32.83 13.42
N THR A 477 16.52 -33.28 12.70
CA THR A 477 17.57 -34.17 13.20
C THR A 477 18.93 -33.70 12.72
N GLY A 478 19.92 -33.65 13.63
CA GLY A 478 21.28 -33.27 13.29
C GLY A 478 22.31 -34.33 13.65
N SER A 479 23.27 -34.61 12.77
CA SER A 479 24.23 -35.71 12.87
C SER A 479 25.66 -35.31 13.24
N GLU A 480 25.95 -34.02 13.30
CA GLU A 480 27.30 -33.48 13.54
C GLU A 480 27.32 -32.53 14.73
N ILE A 481 28.25 -32.74 15.67
CA ILE A 481 28.43 -31.87 16.83
C ILE A 481 29.00 -30.53 16.38
N GLY A 482 28.41 -29.43 16.85
CA GLY A 482 28.79 -28.06 16.50
C GLY A 482 28.10 -27.54 15.24
N ALA A 483 27.35 -28.36 14.51
CA ALA A 483 26.60 -27.93 13.34
C ALA A 483 25.56 -26.86 13.72
N LYS A 484 25.47 -25.81 12.89
CA LYS A 484 24.54 -24.69 13.05
C LYS A 484 23.68 -24.56 11.81
N GLY A 485 22.39 -24.30 11.98
CA GLY A 485 21.48 -24.03 10.89
C GLY A 485 20.39 -23.03 11.27
N ARG A 486 19.70 -22.48 10.28
CA ARG A 486 18.60 -21.52 10.46
C ARG A 486 17.40 -21.93 9.61
N LEU A 487 16.22 -21.85 10.20
CA LEU A 487 14.94 -21.92 9.50
C LEU A 487 14.31 -20.53 9.47
N GLY A 488 13.73 -20.15 8.33
CA GLY A 488 13.06 -18.88 8.11
C GLY A 488 11.68 -19.09 7.50
N VAL A 489 10.79 -18.14 7.76
CA VAL A 489 9.48 -18.06 7.10
C VAL A 489 9.15 -16.61 6.81
N THR A 490 8.55 -16.36 5.64
CA THR A 490 8.13 -15.04 5.18
C THR A 490 6.72 -15.08 4.60
N SER A 491 6.00 -13.97 4.75
CA SER A 491 4.69 -13.73 4.10
C SER A 491 4.47 -12.24 3.98
N GLY A 492 4.42 -11.70 2.77
CA GLY A 492 4.38 -10.26 2.54
C GLY A 492 5.51 -9.52 3.28
N PRO A 493 5.22 -8.56 4.19
CA PRO A 493 6.24 -7.84 4.97
C PRO A 493 6.70 -8.56 6.25
N TYR A 494 6.10 -9.71 6.61
CA TYR A 494 6.39 -10.39 7.86
C TYR A 494 7.49 -11.44 7.67
N SER A 495 8.37 -11.58 8.68
CA SER A 495 9.39 -12.63 8.70
C SER A 495 9.65 -13.15 10.11
N ALA A 496 10.02 -14.41 10.23
CA ALA A 496 10.50 -15.01 11.48
C ALA A 496 11.60 -16.02 11.17
N PHE A 497 12.50 -16.25 12.14
CA PHE A 497 13.52 -17.28 12.02
C PHE A 497 13.82 -17.96 13.36
N CYS A 498 14.34 -19.18 13.30
CA CYS A 498 14.94 -19.84 14.45
C CYS A 498 16.30 -20.42 14.10
N GLU A 499 17.21 -20.39 15.08
CA GLU A 499 18.53 -21.01 15.00
C GLU A 499 18.53 -22.40 15.62
N ILE A 500 19.35 -23.28 15.06
CA ILE A 500 19.52 -24.67 15.48
C ILE A 500 21.00 -24.93 15.70
N VAL A 501 21.35 -25.52 16.84
CA VAL A 501 22.71 -25.94 17.18
C VAL A 501 22.69 -27.37 17.70
N ILE A 502 23.53 -28.21 17.11
CA ILE A 502 23.70 -29.62 17.48
C ILE A 502 24.89 -29.76 18.41
N ALA A 503 24.72 -30.47 19.53
CA ALA A 503 25.74 -30.60 20.57
C ALA A 503 25.82 -32.01 21.16
N GLU A 504 26.96 -32.31 21.80
CA GLU A 504 27.24 -33.60 22.42
C GLU A 504 26.40 -33.85 23.68
N SER A 505 26.30 -32.83 24.54
CA SER A 505 25.65 -32.87 25.85
C SER A 505 24.53 -31.83 25.92
N ALA A 506 23.44 -32.09 25.19
CA ALA A 506 22.16 -31.44 25.42
C ALA A 506 21.28 -32.36 26.30
N SER A 507 20.64 -31.81 27.34
CA SER A 507 19.75 -32.57 28.21
C SER A 507 18.58 -33.16 27.41
N GLY A 508 18.47 -34.49 27.34
CA GLY A 508 17.45 -35.23 26.59
C GLY A 508 16.02 -35.13 27.13
N LYS A 509 15.74 -34.19 28.01
CA LYS A 509 14.40 -33.77 28.43
C LYS A 509 14.43 -32.25 28.55
N GLY A 510 13.43 -31.57 27.98
CA GLY A 510 13.15 -30.18 28.36
C GLY A 510 13.07 -30.10 29.89
N TYR A 511 13.61 -29.04 30.49
CA TYR A 511 13.52 -28.84 31.93
C TYR A 511 12.07 -28.96 32.40
N GLY A 512 11.77 -29.98 33.22
CA GLY A 512 10.54 -30.12 33.99
C GLY A 512 10.70 -29.53 35.41
N HIS A 513 9.61 -28.97 35.95
CA HIS A 513 9.46 -28.38 37.29
C HIS A 513 9.80 -29.34 38.46
N PRO A 514 10.16 -28.83 39.67
CA PRO A 514 9.16 -28.75 40.74
C PRO A 514 9.38 -27.69 41.87
N SER A 515 8.39 -26.80 42.11
CA SER A 515 7.74 -26.51 43.41
C SER A 515 7.03 -25.14 43.37
N GLY A 516 5.70 -25.13 43.54
CA GLY A 516 4.87 -23.93 43.77
C GLY A 516 4.60 -23.04 42.55
N LYS A 517 3.42 -23.23 41.92
CA LYS A 517 2.87 -22.52 40.74
C LYS A 517 3.61 -22.81 39.42
N PRO A 518 2.89 -22.93 38.28
CA PRO A 518 3.53 -23.04 36.97
C PRO A 518 4.40 -21.78 36.77
N PRO A 519 5.69 -21.90 36.43
CA PRO A 519 6.45 -20.74 36.01
C PRO A 519 5.78 -20.20 34.75
N ALA A 520 5.63 -18.88 34.70
CA ALA A 520 5.13 -18.20 33.52
C ALA A 520 5.92 -18.67 32.29
N PRO A 521 5.27 -18.84 31.12
CA PRO A 521 5.96 -19.20 29.89
C PRO A 521 7.14 -18.25 29.70
N TRP A 522 8.33 -18.85 29.56
CA TRP A 522 9.53 -18.13 29.19
C TRP A 522 9.35 -17.61 27.76
N ASN A 523 8.75 -16.42 27.64
CA ASN A 523 8.68 -15.67 26.40
C ASN A 523 10.03 -14.96 26.21
N MET A 524 11.05 -15.74 25.81
CA MET A 524 12.28 -15.19 25.26
C MET A 524 12.20 -15.28 23.75
N ASP A 525 11.61 -14.24 23.17
CA ASP A 525 11.98 -13.82 21.83
C ASP A 525 12.26 -12.33 21.98
N ASN A 526 13.53 -11.93 22.13
CA ASN A 526 13.96 -10.53 22.23
C ASN A 526 15.49 -10.46 22.09
N SER A 527 15.95 -9.89 20.99
CA SER A 527 17.34 -9.80 20.54
C SER A 527 18.39 -9.30 21.57
N VAL A 528 19.66 -9.66 21.34
CA VAL A 528 20.86 -9.09 22.01
C VAL A 528 21.15 -7.64 21.57
N ASP A 529 20.25 -7.07 20.77
CA ASP A 529 20.40 -5.77 20.16
C ASP A 529 20.58 -4.67 21.19
N MET A 530 21.50 -3.78 20.87
CA MET A 530 21.82 -2.58 21.63
C MET A 530 20.81 -1.48 21.37
N PHE A 531 20.28 -1.41 20.16
CA PHE A 531 19.22 -0.49 19.76
C PHE A 531 17.99 -1.31 19.37
N ARG A 532 17.03 -1.45 20.29
CA ARG A 532 15.79 -2.22 20.06
C ARG A 532 14.75 -1.46 19.26
N GLY A 533 14.88 -0.14 19.24
CA GLY A 533 13.90 0.74 18.67
C GLY A 533 14.20 2.18 19.05
N TYR A 534 13.21 3.02 18.82
CA TYR A 534 13.19 4.40 19.24
C TYR A 534 11.78 4.74 19.72
N GLU A 535 11.67 5.74 20.57
CA GLU A 535 10.40 6.28 21.02
C GLU A 535 10.44 7.80 21.00
N LEU A 536 9.27 8.40 20.86
CA LEU A 536 9.11 9.84 20.88
C LEU A 536 8.46 10.20 22.20
N ARG A 537 9.21 10.90 23.05
CA ARG A 537 8.82 11.11 24.44
C ARG A 537 9.09 12.55 24.84
N ASN A 538 8.19 13.13 25.62
CA ASN A 538 8.47 14.37 26.31
C ASN A 538 9.52 14.08 27.40
N LEU A 539 10.73 14.65 27.26
CA LEU A 539 11.80 14.48 28.24
C LEU A 539 11.77 15.55 29.35
N ASN A 540 10.69 16.33 29.43
CA ASN A 540 10.49 17.45 30.35
C ASN A 540 11.64 18.48 30.33
N ASN A 541 12.25 18.65 29.15
CA ASN A 541 13.26 19.67 28.86
C ASN A 541 13.18 20.06 27.38
N ASP A 542 13.73 21.22 27.01
CA ASP A 542 13.77 21.73 25.63
C ASP A 542 15.18 21.72 25.00
N ILE A 543 16.18 21.24 25.75
CA ILE A 543 17.60 21.30 25.38
C ILE A 543 18.04 20.05 24.62
N GLU A 544 17.69 18.86 25.10
CA GLU A 544 18.13 17.60 24.51
C GLU A 544 17.19 17.20 23.38
N ARG A 545 17.71 17.07 22.15
CA ARG A 545 16.89 16.69 20.98
C ARG A 545 16.62 15.17 20.91
N ALA A 546 17.57 14.36 21.35
CA ALA A 546 17.43 12.91 21.48
C ALA A 546 18.48 12.34 22.45
N VAL A 547 18.17 11.22 23.10
CA VAL A 547 19.05 10.51 24.05
C VAL A 547 18.90 8.99 23.90
N TYR A 548 19.91 8.22 24.31
CA TYR A 548 19.78 6.77 24.44
C TYR A 548 19.34 6.41 25.86
N SER A 549 18.30 5.57 25.99
CA SER A 549 17.89 4.96 27.26
C SER A 549 18.57 3.59 27.41
N PRO A 550 19.58 3.43 28.28
CA PRO A 550 20.29 2.15 28.44
C PRO A 550 19.40 1.05 29.06
N GLU A 551 18.41 1.45 29.85
CA GLU A 551 17.47 0.54 30.49
C GLU A 551 16.51 -0.04 29.46
N GLU A 552 15.91 0.81 28.61
CA GLU A 552 14.92 0.40 27.61
C GLU A 552 15.57 -0.06 26.30
N ARG A 553 16.85 0.27 26.08
CA ARG A 553 17.59 0.11 24.81
C ARG A 553 16.93 0.82 23.64
N LEU A 554 16.26 1.92 23.95
CA LEU A 554 15.56 2.76 22.98
C LEU A 554 16.32 4.07 22.79
N ILE A 555 16.24 4.61 21.57
CA ILE A 555 16.59 5.99 21.31
C ILE A 555 15.35 6.84 21.58
N LEU A 556 15.39 7.70 22.60
CA LEU A 556 14.31 8.61 22.94
C LEU A 556 14.52 9.93 22.21
N ILE A 557 13.58 10.32 21.35
CA ILE A 557 13.61 11.60 20.65
C ILE A 557 12.65 12.54 21.38
N ASN A 558 13.14 13.73 21.74
CA ASN A 558 12.41 14.66 22.58
C ASN A 558 11.40 15.47 21.78
N THR A 559 10.12 15.26 22.07
CA THR A 559 9.02 15.94 21.38
C THR A 559 8.88 17.41 21.76
N GLU A 560 9.44 17.87 22.89
CA GLU A 560 9.39 19.28 23.30
C GLU A 560 10.52 20.14 22.72
N ALA A 561 11.58 19.52 22.18
CA ALA A 561 12.68 20.26 21.59
C ALA A 561 12.16 21.12 20.41
N PRO A 562 12.42 22.44 20.38
CA PRO A 562 11.81 23.34 19.38
C PRO A 562 12.06 22.92 17.93
N THR A 563 13.25 22.40 17.64
CA THR A 563 13.62 21.90 16.30
C THR A 563 12.92 20.61 15.94
N VAL A 564 12.49 19.81 16.93
CA VAL A 564 11.76 18.56 16.72
C VAL A 564 10.27 18.83 16.51
N ARG A 565 9.68 19.74 17.29
CA ARG A 565 8.26 20.13 17.19
C ARG A 565 7.82 20.56 15.79
N LEU A 566 8.70 21.22 15.03
CA LEU A 566 8.43 21.64 13.65
C LEU A 566 8.08 20.47 12.72
N TYR A 567 8.58 19.29 13.07
CA TYR A 567 8.49 18.08 12.27
C TYR A 567 7.47 17.08 12.80
N VAL A 568 6.81 17.36 13.93
CA VAL A 568 5.76 16.53 14.52
C VAL A 568 4.39 17.11 14.14
N ASN A 569 3.48 16.27 13.65
CA ASN A 569 2.09 16.66 13.33
C ASN A 569 1.22 16.60 14.59
N GLY A 570 -0.07 16.83 14.44
CA GLY A 570 -0.98 17.01 15.57
C GLY A 570 -1.29 15.71 16.27
N GLN A 571 -1.23 14.59 15.55
CA GLN A 571 -1.31 13.24 16.12
C GLN A 571 -0.02 12.83 16.84
N GLY A 572 0.97 13.72 16.87
CA GLY A 572 2.31 13.40 17.32
C GLY A 572 3.14 12.66 16.26
N HIS A 573 2.73 12.54 15.00
CA HIS A 573 3.53 11.78 14.02
C HIS A 573 4.62 12.65 13.37
N PHE A 574 5.83 12.14 13.18
CA PHE A 574 6.82 12.84 12.36
C PHE A 574 6.39 12.93 10.90
N LYS A 575 6.46 14.13 10.34
CA LYS A 575 6.27 14.43 8.92
C LYS A 575 7.37 13.73 8.11
N ASP A 576 7.07 13.22 6.91
CA ASP A 576 8.08 12.56 6.05
C ASP A 576 9.29 13.46 5.69
N GLY A 577 9.10 14.80 5.70
CA GLY A 577 10.19 15.76 5.53
C GLY A 577 11.20 15.79 6.69
N ALA A 578 10.94 15.06 7.77
CA ALA A 578 11.79 14.98 8.94
C ALA A 578 12.90 13.95 8.84
N ARG A 579 12.97 13.15 7.77
CA ARG A 579 13.96 12.06 7.65
C ARG A 579 15.40 12.54 7.77
N LEU A 580 15.70 13.76 7.29
CA LEU A 580 17.03 14.36 7.46
C LEU A 580 17.33 14.65 8.93
N LEU A 581 16.37 15.20 9.66
CA LEU A 581 16.49 15.44 11.10
C LEU A 581 16.62 14.11 11.85
N LEU A 582 15.78 13.11 11.54
CA LEU A 582 15.84 11.79 12.15
C LEU A 582 17.21 11.13 11.90
N ALA A 583 17.78 11.26 10.70
CA ALA A 583 19.12 10.76 10.40
C ALA A 583 20.19 11.43 11.25
N GLU A 584 20.12 12.75 11.42
CA GLU A 584 21.04 13.48 12.30
C GLU A 584 20.92 13.03 13.76
N LEU A 585 19.70 12.92 14.28
CA LEU A 585 19.44 12.54 15.67
C LEU A 585 19.88 11.10 15.96
N LEU A 586 19.54 10.16 15.07
CA LEU A 586 19.94 8.76 15.20
C LEU A 586 21.45 8.61 15.10
N LEU A 587 22.09 9.26 14.13
CA LEU A 587 23.54 9.24 13.98
C LEU A 587 24.24 9.74 15.25
N ASP A 588 23.80 10.86 15.80
CA ASP A 588 24.42 11.44 17.00
C ASP A 588 24.28 10.50 18.21
N VAL A 589 23.08 10.00 18.48
CA VAL A 589 22.82 9.11 19.63
C VAL A 589 23.52 7.76 19.50
N ILE A 590 23.45 7.13 18.32
CA ILE A 590 24.06 5.82 18.06
C ILE A 590 25.57 5.91 18.20
N THR A 591 26.20 6.92 17.57
CA THR A 591 27.66 7.05 17.61
C THR A 591 28.17 7.44 18.99
N ASP A 592 27.40 8.21 19.77
CA ASP A 592 27.74 8.53 21.16
C ASP A 592 27.77 7.28 22.04
N GLU A 593 26.71 6.46 21.98
CA GLU A 593 26.62 5.27 22.83
C GLU A 593 27.58 4.16 22.35
N LEU A 594 27.77 3.97 21.04
CA LEU A 594 28.79 3.04 20.52
C LEU A 594 30.20 3.47 20.96
N ALA A 595 30.54 4.75 20.86
CA ALA A 595 31.82 5.27 21.34
C ALA A 595 32.02 5.03 22.83
N ARG A 596 30.97 5.25 23.64
CA ARG A 596 30.99 4.99 25.08
C ARG A 596 31.29 3.53 25.38
N ARG A 597 30.52 2.61 24.80
CA ARG A 597 30.69 1.16 25.03
C ARG A 597 32.01 0.62 24.50
N TYR A 598 32.49 1.16 23.39
CA TYR A 598 33.78 0.80 22.83
C TYR A 598 34.93 1.23 23.75
N VAL A 599 34.99 2.52 24.14
CA VAL A 599 36.08 3.06 24.97
C VAL A 599 36.08 2.45 26.38
N ASP A 600 34.90 2.19 26.96
CA ASP A 600 34.77 1.58 28.29
C ASP A 600 35.38 0.18 28.40
N ARG A 601 35.65 -0.48 27.27
CA ARG A 601 36.30 -1.79 27.18
C ARG A 601 37.81 -1.70 26.93
N THR A 602 38.33 -0.49 26.77
CA THR A 602 39.76 -0.22 26.59
C THR A 602 40.38 0.30 27.87
N THR A 603 41.70 0.41 27.91
CA THR A 603 42.43 1.08 29.00
C THR A 603 42.17 2.59 29.07
N GLN A 604 41.48 3.16 28.09
CA GLN A 604 41.18 4.60 28.00
C GLN A 604 39.84 4.99 28.64
N LYS A 605 39.19 4.08 29.37
CA LYS A 605 37.96 4.37 30.12
C LYS A 605 38.12 5.62 30.99
N GLY A 606 37.17 6.54 30.89
CA GLY A 606 37.16 7.81 31.62
C GLY A 606 37.93 8.96 30.96
N HIS A 607 38.68 8.73 29.88
CA HIS A 607 39.39 9.79 29.16
C HIS A 607 38.49 10.50 28.15
N ARG A 608 38.06 11.73 28.46
CA ARG A 608 37.16 12.55 27.59
C ARG A 608 37.64 12.68 26.13
N GLY A 609 38.95 12.77 25.90
CA GLY A 609 39.52 12.83 24.55
C GLY A 609 39.28 11.56 23.73
N ALA A 610 39.35 10.38 24.37
CA ALA A 610 39.14 9.09 23.74
C ALA A 610 37.68 8.90 23.28
N TYR A 611 36.70 9.27 24.11
CA TYR A 611 35.28 9.23 23.71
C TYR A 611 34.98 10.15 22.53
N ARG A 612 35.51 11.38 22.55
CA ARG A 612 35.31 12.34 21.46
C ARG A 612 35.93 11.85 20.16
N GLN A 613 37.15 11.30 20.22
CA GLN A 613 37.83 10.76 19.05
C GLN A 613 37.10 9.53 18.49
N ALA A 614 36.72 8.58 19.35
CA ALA A 614 35.96 7.40 18.94
C ALA A 614 34.62 7.79 18.28
N LYS A 615 33.88 8.76 18.84
CA LYS A 615 32.65 9.28 18.23
C LYS A 615 32.90 9.87 16.84
N GLN A 616 33.93 10.71 16.68
CA GLN A 616 34.27 11.30 15.38
C GLN A 616 34.63 10.25 14.33
N ASP A 617 35.37 9.21 14.73
CA ASP A 617 35.74 8.12 13.83
C ASP A 617 34.52 7.29 13.40
N LEU A 618 33.58 7.02 14.32
CA LEU A 618 32.32 6.33 14.03
C LEU A 618 31.42 7.16 13.09
N ILE A 619 31.31 8.47 13.32
CA ILE A 619 30.56 9.39 12.43
C ILE A 619 31.14 9.34 11.01
N ARG A 620 32.47 9.39 10.87
CA ARG A 620 33.12 9.33 9.54
C ARG A 620 32.89 8.01 8.82
N ARG A 621 32.85 6.89 9.56
CA ARG A 621 32.68 5.55 8.97
C ARG A 621 31.23 5.26 8.59
N TYR A 622 30.28 5.59 9.46
CA TYR A 622 28.89 5.11 9.34
C TYR A 622 27.89 6.23 9.01
N GLY A 623 28.30 7.49 9.02
CA GLY A 623 27.43 8.63 8.73
C GLY A 623 26.78 8.55 7.34
N VAL A 624 27.56 8.24 6.30
CA VAL A 624 27.04 8.11 4.92
C VAL A 624 26.02 6.99 4.83
N GLU A 625 26.27 5.85 5.50
CA GLU A 625 25.40 4.69 5.48
C GLU A 625 24.05 4.97 6.16
N ILE A 626 24.06 5.58 7.36
CA ILE A 626 22.84 5.97 8.08
C ILE A 626 22.01 6.97 7.26
N HIS A 627 22.67 7.96 6.66
CA HIS A 627 21.99 8.93 5.81
C HIS A 627 21.41 8.28 4.54
N SER A 628 22.12 7.35 3.90
CA SER A 628 21.63 6.65 2.70
C SER A 628 20.36 5.85 3.00
N ILE A 629 20.36 5.10 4.11
CA ILE A 629 19.21 4.27 4.51
C ILE A 629 17.98 5.15 4.77
N LEU A 630 18.13 6.28 5.46
CA LEU A 630 17.00 7.16 5.82
C LEU A 630 16.55 8.08 4.67
N LEU A 631 17.41 8.34 3.69
CA LEU A 631 17.03 9.08 2.48
C LEU A 631 16.47 8.15 1.38
N GLY A 632 16.59 6.83 1.55
CA GLY A 632 16.08 5.83 0.61
C GLY A 632 16.88 5.75 -0.69
N SER A 633 18.18 6.07 -0.63
CA SER A 633 19.12 6.08 -1.74
C SER A 633 20.03 4.86 -1.77
#